data_AF-A0A7K9XU11-F1
#
_entry.id   AF-A0A7K9XU11-F1
#
_cell.length_a   1.000
_cell.length_b   1.000
_cell.length_c   1.000
_cell.angle_alpha   90.00
_cell.angle_beta   90.00
_cell.angle_gamma   90.00
#
_symmetry.space_group_name_H-M   'P 1'
#
loop_
_entity.id
_entity.type
_entity.pdbx_description
1 polymer ?
#
loop_
_entity_poly.entity_id
_entity_poly.type
_entity_poly.pdbx_seq_one_letter_code
_entity_poly.pdbx_strand_id
1 'polypeptide(L)'
;CQMPDTLNSWFLVAQLHVWMCLVRMKQEGRSGKYMCRYIVHCMWEDVEQRGKVMGINSVVLKEDLRSMVENFYAALFGYDEGILSDDRVLAAALWRNLFNRNCEDPRHLELLVEYVRKQVQHLDALSGEDLLLTGEVSWRPLVESNARSILKPLSPVYNDEGL
;
A
#
# COMPACT_ATOMS: atom_id res chain seq x y z
N CYS A 1 -13.30 7.33 3.52
CA CYS A 1 -12.51 8.17 4.45
C CYS A 1 -12.32 9.54 3.82
N GLN A 2 -12.61 10.63 4.55
CA GLN A 2 -12.45 12.01 4.07
C GLN A 2 -11.06 12.53 4.42
N MET A 3 -10.04 12.12 3.67
CA MET A 3 -8.68 12.66 3.83
C MET A 3 -8.53 13.94 3.01
N PRO A 4 -7.79 14.95 3.49
CA PRO A 4 -7.59 16.19 2.74
C PRO A 4 -6.79 15.92 1.47
N ASP A 5 -7.15 16.53 0.34
CA ASP A 5 -6.43 16.34 -0.92
C ASP A 5 -5.08 17.11 -0.90
N THR A 6 -4.04 16.43 -0.44
CA THR A 6 -2.68 16.98 -0.24
C THR A 6 -1.64 15.95 -0.62
N LEU A 7 -0.41 16.39 -0.88
CA LEU A 7 0.73 15.49 -1.15
C LEU A 7 0.90 14.47 -0.02
N ASN A 8 0.76 14.91 1.24
CA ASN A 8 0.88 14.02 2.38
C ASN A 8 -0.22 12.96 2.43
N SER A 9 -1.49 13.32 2.24
CA SER A 9 -2.58 12.32 2.19
C SER A 9 -2.38 11.31 1.07
N TRP A 10 -1.98 11.79 -0.11
CA TRP A 10 -1.64 10.90 -1.23
C TRP A 10 -0.49 9.96 -0.85
N PHE A 11 0.58 10.49 -0.25
CA PHE A 11 1.73 9.70 0.18
C PHE A 11 1.35 8.63 1.21
N LEU A 12 0.51 8.96 2.20
CA LEU A 12 0.06 8.00 3.21
C LEU A 12 -0.74 6.83 2.59
N VAL A 13 -1.60 7.12 1.61
CA VAL A 13 -2.32 6.08 0.86
C VAL A 13 -1.36 5.27 -0.01
N ALA A 14 -0.45 5.91 -0.74
CA ALA A 14 0.54 5.24 -1.57
C ALA A 14 1.46 4.34 -0.75
N GLN A 15 1.93 4.83 0.39
CA GLN A 15 2.75 4.10 1.35
C GLN A 15 2.08 2.81 1.84
N LEU A 16 0.77 2.86 2.15
CA LEU A 16 0.04 1.66 2.59
C LEU A 16 0.02 0.59 1.48
N HIS A 17 -0.21 0.99 0.23
CA HIS A 17 -0.21 0.08 -0.92
C HIS A 17 1.19 -0.45 -1.23
N VAL A 18 2.19 0.41 -1.21
CA VAL A 18 3.60 0.02 -1.36
C VAL A 18 3.96 -1.00 -0.29
N TRP A 19 3.61 -0.77 0.98
CA TRP A 19 3.86 -1.74 2.05
C TRP A 19 3.27 -3.13 1.72
N MET A 20 2.01 -3.20 1.27
CA MET A 20 1.39 -4.48 0.89
C MET A 20 2.14 -5.16 -0.27
N CYS A 21 2.59 -4.40 -1.27
CA CYS A 21 3.44 -4.93 -2.34
C CYS A 21 4.79 -5.44 -1.81
N LEU A 22 5.41 -4.73 -0.86
CA LEU A 22 6.67 -5.15 -0.26
C LEU A 22 6.51 -6.45 0.53
N VAL A 23 5.42 -6.62 1.29
CA VAL A 23 5.10 -7.86 2.00
C VAL A 23 5.03 -9.03 1.03
N ARG A 24 4.34 -8.86 -0.11
CA ARG A 24 4.23 -9.90 -1.14
C ARG A 24 5.57 -10.20 -1.81
N MET A 25 6.30 -9.17 -2.24
CA MET A 25 7.56 -9.33 -2.97
C MET A 25 8.69 -9.91 -2.11
N LYS A 26 8.70 -9.67 -0.78
CA LYS A 26 9.69 -10.28 0.11
C LYS A 26 9.68 -11.81 0.09
N GLN A 27 8.58 -12.44 -0.34
CA GLN A 27 8.47 -13.90 -0.45
C GLN A 27 9.23 -14.46 -1.67
N GLU A 28 9.54 -13.64 -2.67
CA GLU A 28 10.17 -14.04 -3.94
C GLU A 28 11.72 -14.06 -3.89
N GLY A 29 12.28 -14.31 -2.71
CA GLY A 29 13.72 -14.46 -2.50
C GLY A 29 14.56 -13.27 -3.00
N ARG A 30 15.58 -13.55 -3.82
CA ARG A 30 16.55 -12.53 -4.28
C ARG A 30 15.93 -11.54 -5.26
N SER A 31 15.14 -12.02 -6.21
CA SER A 31 14.45 -11.19 -7.20
C SER A 31 13.43 -10.27 -6.51
N GLY A 32 12.66 -10.83 -5.58
CA GLY A 32 11.76 -10.07 -4.72
C GLY A 32 12.44 -8.97 -3.92
N LYS A 33 13.59 -9.26 -3.30
CA LYS A 33 14.38 -8.26 -2.57
C LYS A 33 14.89 -7.13 -3.47
N TYR A 34 15.27 -7.43 -4.71
CA TYR A 34 15.64 -6.41 -5.68
C TYR A 34 14.43 -5.54 -6.05
N MET A 35 13.29 -6.18 -6.35
CA MET A 35 12.05 -5.50 -6.66
C MET A 35 11.58 -4.57 -5.54
N CYS A 36 11.65 -5.02 -4.28
CA CYS A 36 11.35 -4.18 -3.11
C CYS A 36 12.15 -2.88 -3.09
N ARG A 37 13.45 -2.93 -3.41
CA ARG A 37 14.29 -1.72 -3.47
C ARG A 37 13.84 -0.79 -4.59
N TYR A 38 13.51 -1.36 -5.74
CA TYR A 38 13.05 -0.60 -6.90
C TYR A 38 11.69 0.07 -6.64
N ILE A 39 10.72 -0.65 -6.06
CA ILE A 39 9.41 -0.09 -5.69
C ILE A 39 9.58 1.11 -4.75
N VAL A 40 10.41 0.99 -3.71
CA VAL A 40 10.65 2.09 -2.77
C VAL A 40 11.35 3.27 -3.46
N HIS A 41 12.30 3.01 -4.35
CA HIS A 41 12.95 4.06 -5.14
C HIS A 41 11.93 4.83 -5.99
N CYS A 42 11.12 4.12 -6.78
CA CYS A 42 10.10 4.73 -7.63
C CYS A 42 9.05 5.50 -6.83
N MET A 43 8.67 5.00 -5.63
CA MET A 43 7.76 5.73 -4.75
C MET A 43 8.34 7.10 -4.36
N TRP A 44 9.62 7.16 -3.97
CA TRP A 44 10.26 8.42 -3.60
C TRP A 44 10.42 9.38 -4.78
N GLU A 45 10.77 8.85 -5.97
CA GLU A 45 10.79 9.66 -7.20
C GLU A 45 9.42 10.28 -7.50
N ASP A 46 8.32 9.51 -7.33
CA ASP A 46 6.96 10.01 -7.57
C ASP A 46 6.56 11.07 -6.53
N VAL A 47 6.94 10.90 -5.25
CA VAL A 47 6.73 11.92 -4.21
C VAL A 47 7.44 13.22 -4.59
N GLU A 48 8.71 13.16 -4.99
CA GLU A 48 9.49 14.34 -5.39
C GLU A 48 8.90 15.01 -6.62
N GLN A 49 8.52 14.23 -7.63
CA GLN A 49 7.94 14.75 -8.87
C GLN A 49 6.60 15.43 -8.60
N ARG A 50 5.72 14.81 -7.82
CA ARG A 50 4.42 15.40 -7.45
C ARG A 50 4.59 16.68 -6.64
N GLY A 51 5.52 16.71 -5.69
CA GLY A 51 5.81 17.92 -4.93
C GLY A 51 6.22 19.10 -5.83
N LYS A 52 7.06 18.83 -6.83
CA LYS A 52 7.46 19.84 -7.84
C LYS A 52 6.26 20.29 -8.69
N VAL A 53 5.44 19.35 -9.17
CA VAL A 53 4.25 19.66 -10.00
C VAL A 53 3.22 20.47 -9.21
N MET A 54 3.06 20.20 -7.91
CA MET A 54 2.18 20.96 -7.02
C MET A 54 2.74 22.34 -6.63
N GLY A 55 3.93 22.71 -7.12
CA GLY A 55 4.55 24.01 -6.87
C GLY A 55 5.09 24.18 -5.45
N ILE A 56 5.34 23.08 -4.72
CA ILE A 56 5.93 23.14 -3.37
C ILE A 56 7.36 23.65 -3.49
N ASN A 57 7.72 24.61 -2.63
CA ASN A 57 9.07 25.15 -2.57
C ASN A 57 10.09 24.02 -2.29
N SER A 58 11.22 24.02 -2.99
CA SER A 58 12.22 22.95 -2.89
C SER A 58 12.82 22.76 -1.50
N VAL A 59 12.94 23.82 -0.70
CA VAL A 59 13.41 23.75 0.69
C VAL A 59 12.37 23.06 1.56
N VAL A 60 11.11 23.49 1.46
CA VAL A 60 9.97 22.90 2.19
C VAL A 60 9.79 21.45 1.81
N LEU A 61 9.82 21.13 0.51
CA LEU A 61 9.71 19.75 0.02
C LEU A 61 10.80 18.85 0.60
N LYS A 62 12.04 19.34 0.74
CA LYS A 62 13.14 18.59 1.32
C LYS A 62 12.94 18.32 2.82
N GLU A 63 12.35 19.26 3.55
CA GLU A 63 11.99 19.09 4.96
C GLU A 63 10.85 18.09 5.12
N ASP A 64 9.80 18.22 4.30
CA ASP A 64 8.66 17.30 4.27
C ASP A 64 9.12 15.87 3.95
N LEU A 65 9.97 15.69 2.94
CA LEU A 65 10.54 14.38 2.58
C LEU A 65 11.25 13.72 3.75
N ARG A 66 11.99 14.48 4.57
CA ARG A 66 12.67 13.93 5.76
C ARG A 66 11.65 13.37 6.75
N SER A 67 10.59 14.12 7.03
CA SER A 67 9.51 13.66 7.92
C SER A 67 8.75 12.46 7.32
N MET A 68 8.51 12.47 6.00
CA MET A 68 7.87 11.36 5.29
C MET A 68 8.68 10.07 5.37
N VAL A 69 10.01 10.14 5.32
CA VAL A 69 10.89 8.96 5.48
C VAL A 69 10.77 8.35 6.89
N GLU A 70 10.74 9.18 7.93
CA GLU A 70 10.54 8.72 9.31
C GLU A 70 9.16 8.05 9.47
N ASN A 71 8.11 8.69 8.95
CA ASN A 71 6.76 8.14 8.92
C ASN A 71 6.69 6.82 8.13
N PHE A 72 7.44 6.70 7.03
CA PHE A 72 7.51 5.48 6.23
C PHE A 72 8.02 4.29 7.02
N TYR A 73 9.15 4.44 7.70
CA TYR A 73 9.70 3.35 8.52
C TYR A 73 8.80 3.02 9.71
N ALA A 74 8.26 4.03 10.40
CA ALA A 74 7.33 3.81 11.51
C ALA A 74 6.06 3.06 11.06
N ALA A 75 5.53 3.41 9.89
CA ALA A 75 4.35 2.76 9.31
C ALA A 75 4.63 1.30 8.94
N LEU A 76 5.76 1.02 8.28
CA LEU A 76 6.21 -0.34 7.96
C LEU A 76 6.21 -1.24 9.19
N PHE A 77 6.85 -0.81 10.29
CA PHE A 77 6.89 -1.60 11.53
C PHE A 77 5.50 -1.79 12.13
N GLY A 78 4.69 -0.73 12.18
CA GLY A 78 3.34 -0.81 12.73
C GLY A 78 2.42 -1.72 11.92
N TYR A 79 2.53 -1.70 10.60
CA TYR A 79 1.72 -2.56 9.72
C TYR A 79 2.20 -4.01 9.76
N ASP A 80 3.52 -4.26 9.78
CA ASP A 80 4.08 -5.61 9.96
C ASP A 80 3.63 -6.22 11.30
N GLU A 81 3.64 -5.45 12.39
CA GLU A 81 3.12 -5.90 13.69
C GLU A 81 1.61 -6.16 13.65
N GLY A 82 0.84 -5.23 13.08
CA GLY A 82 -0.61 -5.33 13.00
C GLY A 82 -1.10 -6.52 12.17
N ILE A 83 -0.46 -6.79 11.02
CA ILE A 83 -0.88 -7.89 10.15
C ILE A 83 -0.56 -9.26 10.77
N LEU A 84 0.53 -9.37 11.55
CA LEU A 84 0.94 -10.61 12.22
C LEU A 84 0.21 -10.85 13.55
N SER A 85 -0.46 -9.82 14.08
CA SER A 85 -1.18 -9.87 15.34
C SER A 85 -2.70 -9.88 15.09
N ASP A 86 -3.46 -9.06 15.82
CA ASP A 86 -4.91 -8.93 15.70
C ASP A 86 -5.37 -7.61 15.09
N ASP A 87 -6.66 -7.53 14.81
CA ASP A 87 -7.29 -6.37 14.17
C ASP A 87 -7.27 -5.11 15.02
N ARG A 88 -7.12 -5.21 16.35
CA ARG A 88 -6.98 -4.04 17.22
C ARG A 88 -5.60 -3.43 17.05
N VAL A 89 -4.56 -4.25 16.96
CA VAL A 89 -3.19 -3.79 16.69
C VAL A 89 -3.10 -3.17 15.30
N LEU A 90 -3.69 -3.82 14.28
CA LEU A 90 -3.74 -3.27 12.93
C LEU A 90 -4.55 -1.97 12.85
N ALA A 91 -5.71 -1.89 13.48
CA ALA A 91 -6.50 -0.65 13.58
C ALA A 91 -5.67 0.46 14.24
N ALA A 92 -4.95 0.17 15.32
CA ALA A 92 -4.11 1.14 16.01
C ALA A 92 -2.96 1.62 15.12
N ALA A 93 -2.34 0.73 14.32
CA ALA A 93 -1.30 1.11 13.36
C ALA A 93 -1.85 2.01 12.24
N LEU A 94 -3.02 1.68 11.68
CA LEU A 94 -3.70 2.51 10.67
C LEU A 94 -4.11 3.87 11.24
N TRP A 95 -4.62 3.91 12.47
CA TRP A 95 -4.97 5.15 13.15
C TRP A 95 -3.75 6.07 13.34
N ARG A 96 -2.62 5.52 13.80
CA ARG A 96 -1.40 6.31 14.01
C ARG A 96 -0.80 6.82 12.71
N ASN A 97 -0.69 5.95 11.70
CA ASN A 97 0.10 6.24 10.51
C ASN A 97 -0.74 6.84 9.36
N LEU A 98 -1.90 6.27 9.04
CA LEU A 98 -2.72 6.73 7.92
C LEU A 98 -3.60 7.93 8.31
N PHE A 99 -4.19 7.91 9.50
CA PHE A 99 -5.04 9.00 9.99
C PHE A 99 -4.30 10.05 10.80
N ASN A 100 -3.00 9.89 11.05
CA ASN A 100 -2.21 10.77 11.92
C ASN A 100 -2.91 11.03 13.27
N ARG A 101 -3.46 9.97 13.88
CA ARG A 101 -4.23 10.01 15.14
C ARG A 101 -5.55 10.80 15.09
N ASN A 102 -5.99 11.19 13.90
CA ASN A 102 -7.21 11.96 13.68
C ASN A 102 -8.25 11.12 12.92
N CYS A 103 -8.95 10.25 13.66
CA CYS A 103 -10.12 9.52 13.16
C CYS A 103 -11.16 9.42 14.27
N GLU A 104 -12.25 10.17 14.12
CA GLU A 104 -13.32 10.23 15.14
C GLU A 104 -14.31 9.07 15.02
N ASP A 105 -14.48 8.52 13.82
CA ASP A 105 -15.40 7.43 13.55
C ASP A 105 -14.67 6.08 13.46
N PRO A 106 -14.83 5.17 14.43
CA PRO A 106 -14.21 3.85 14.43
C PRO A 106 -14.57 3.00 13.20
N ARG A 107 -15.72 3.26 12.56
CA ARG A 107 -16.15 2.51 11.36
C ARG A 107 -15.19 2.70 10.18
N HIS A 108 -14.51 3.86 10.10
CA HIS A 108 -13.48 4.06 9.09
C HIS A 108 -12.23 3.21 9.32
N LEU A 109 -11.87 2.96 10.59
CA LEU A 109 -10.77 2.08 10.94
C LEU A 109 -11.14 0.63 10.66
N GLU A 110 -12.34 0.20 11.04
CA GLU A 110 -12.86 -1.13 10.75
C GLU A 110 -12.85 -1.42 9.24
N LEU A 111 -13.37 -0.50 8.42
CA LEU A 111 -13.37 -0.63 6.97
C LEU A 111 -11.95 -0.76 6.39
N LEU A 112 -10.98 -0.02 6.93
CA LEU A 112 -9.59 -0.09 6.46
C LEU A 112 -8.85 -1.33 6.94
N VAL A 113 -9.16 -1.83 8.13
CA VAL A 113 -8.66 -3.12 8.61
C VAL A 113 -9.15 -4.23 7.67
N GLU A 114 -10.45 -4.27 7.38
CA GLU A 114 -11.03 -5.23 6.44
C GLU A 114 -10.37 -5.11 5.07
N TYR A 115 -10.21 -3.88 4.57
CA TYR A 115 -9.52 -3.62 3.31
C TYR A 115 -8.10 -4.17 3.29
N VAL A 116 -7.28 -3.85 4.30
CA VAL A 116 -5.88 -4.29 4.36
C VAL A 116 -5.80 -5.82 4.42
N ARG A 117 -6.59 -6.46 5.29
CA ARG A 117 -6.64 -7.93 5.39
C ARG A 117 -7.00 -8.55 4.04
N LYS A 118 -8.02 -8.01 3.38
CA LYS A 118 -8.50 -8.45 2.08
C LYS A 118 -7.44 -8.27 0.98
N GLN A 119 -6.75 -7.15 0.95
CA GLN A 119 -5.71 -6.91 -0.06
C GLN A 119 -4.51 -7.83 0.17
N VAL A 120 -4.02 -7.98 1.40
CA VAL A 120 -2.89 -8.87 1.69
C VAL A 120 -3.22 -10.29 1.28
N GLN A 121 -4.43 -10.78 1.62
CA GLN A 121 -4.89 -12.10 1.17
C GLN A 121 -4.96 -12.21 -0.37
N HIS A 122 -5.48 -11.19 -1.05
CA HIS A 122 -5.58 -11.17 -2.51
C HIS A 122 -4.20 -11.19 -3.16
N LEU A 123 -3.27 -10.36 -2.68
CA LEU A 123 -1.90 -10.28 -3.19
C LEU A 123 -1.12 -11.58 -2.96
N ASP A 124 -1.32 -12.24 -1.82
CA ASP A 124 -0.69 -13.53 -1.50
C ASP A 124 -1.10 -14.63 -2.49
N ALA A 125 -2.32 -14.54 -3.03
CA ALA A 125 -2.82 -15.47 -4.05
C ALA A 125 -2.28 -15.22 -5.46
N LEU A 126 -1.58 -14.09 -5.71
CA LEU A 126 -1.00 -13.77 -7.02
C LEU A 126 0.33 -14.51 -7.24
N SER A 127 0.58 -14.89 -8.49
CA SER A 127 1.84 -15.48 -8.92
C SER A 127 2.99 -14.48 -8.77
N GLY A 128 4.03 -14.89 -8.06
CA GLY A 128 5.22 -14.05 -7.86
C GLY A 128 6.03 -13.87 -9.14
N GLU A 129 6.04 -14.90 -9.98
CA GLU A 129 6.68 -14.86 -11.29
C GLU A 129 6.00 -13.84 -12.21
N ASP A 130 4.66 -13.88 -12.28
CA ASP A 130 3.90 -12.93 -13.10
C ASP A 130 4.09 -11.50 -12.58
N LEU A 131 4.03 -11.30 -11.26
CA LEU A 131 4.26 -9.98 -10.65
C LEU A 131 5.66 -9.45 -10.93
N LEU A 132 6.68 -10.30 -10.89
CA LEU A 132 8.07 -9.90 -11.20
C LEU A 132 8.26 -9.60 -12.68
N LEU A 133 7.52 -10.28 -13.56
CA LEU A 133 7.60 -10.11 -15.01
C LEU A 133 6.84 -8.87 -15.49
N THR A 134 5.61 -8.66 -15.02
CA THR A 134 4.70 -7.62 -15.53
C THR A 134 4.67 -6.37 -14.67
N GLY A 135 4.89 -6.50 -13.36
CA GLY A 135 4.68 -5.43 -12.38
C GLY A 135 3.20 -5.07 -12.18
N GLU A 136 2.26 -5.82 -12.75
CA GLU A 136 0.83 -5.52 -12.69
C GLU A 136 0.21 -6.01 -11.38
N VAL A 137 -0.18 -5.06 -10.53
CA VAL A 137 -0.85 -5.34 -9.27
C VAL A 137 -2.34 -5.04 -9.40
N SER A 138 -3.18 -6.07 -9.23
CA SER A 138 -4.62 -5.90 -9.13
C SER A 138 -5.04 -5.64 -7.68
N TRP A 139 -5.98 -4.72 -7.49
CA TRP A 139 -6.49 -4.34 -6.18
C TRP A 139 -7.99 -4.60 -6.10
N ARG A 140 -8.44 -5.09 -4.95
CA ARG A 140 -9.87 -5.21 -4.65
C ARG A 140 -10.48 -3.85 -4.27
N PRO A 141 -11.78 -3.61 -4.47
CA PRO A 141 -12.39 -2.33 -4.11
C PRO A 141 -12.35 -2.08 -2.59
N LEU A 142 -12.42 -0.83 -2.15
CA LEU A 142 -12.48 -0.49 -0.72
C LEU A 142 -13.72 -1.11 -0.06
N VAL A 143 -14.89 -0.90 -0.67
CA VAL A 143 -16.17 -1.47 -0.24
C VAL A 143 -16.55 -2.59 -1.19
N GLU A 144 -16.79 -3.78 -0.66
CA GLU A 144 -17.20 -4.94 -1.45
C GLU A 144 -18.72 -5.03 -1.52
N SER A 145 -19.31 -4.73 -2.68
CA SER A 145 -20.76 -4.86 -2.88
C SER A 145 -21.21 -6.29 -3.20
N ASN A 146 -20.29 -7.20 -3.52
CA ASN A 146 -20.59 -8.60 -3.84
C ASN A 146 -19.66 -9.56 -3.09
N ALA A 147 -20.16 -10.20 -2.02
CA ALA A 147 -19.39 -11.12 -1.18
C ALA A 147 -18.78 -12.33 -1.93
N ARG A 148 -19.28 -12.68 -3.12
CA ARG A 148 -18.75 -13.81 -3.91
C ARG A 148 -17.38 -13.55 -4.52
N SER A 149 -16.94 -12.30 -4.64
CA SER A 149 -15.58 -11.96 -5.10
C SER A 149 -14.49 -12.41 -4.11
N ILE A 150 -14.86 -12.71 -2.87
CA ILE A 150 -13.96 -13.22 -1.83
C ILE A 150 -13.53 -14.68 -2.10
N LEU A 151 -14.33 -15.44 -2.87
CA LEU A 151 -14.18 -16.90 -2.97
C LEU A 151 -13.44 -17.39 -4.23
N LYS A 152 -13.19 -16.53 -5.22
CA LYS A 152 -12.51 -16.94 -6.46
C LYS A 152 -11.51 -15.87 -6.92
N PRO A 153 -10.19 -16.12 -6.87
CA PRO A 153 -9.27 -15.36 -7.70
C PRO A 153 -9.66 -15.61 -9.17
N LEU A 154 -9.80 -14.53 -9.94
CA LEU A 154 -9.97 -14.62 -11.38
C LEU A 154 -8.68 -15.23 -11.94
N SER A 155 -8.75 -16.47 -12.40
CA SER A 155 -7.65 -17.10 -13.12
C SER A 155 -7.27 -16.23 -14.32
N PRO A 156 -5.97 -15.98 -14.57
CA PRO A 156 -5.55 -15.19 -15.72
C PRO A 156 -6.05 -15.86 -17.00
N VAL A 157 -6.81 -15.10 -17.79
CA VAL A 157 -7.18 -15.52 -19.14
C VAL A 157 -5.96 -15.19 -20.01
N TYR A 158 -5.01 -16.12 -20.08
CA TYR A 158 -4.04 -16.09 -21.16
C TYR A 158 -4.82 -16.35 -22.45
N ASN A 159 -4.98 -15.31 -23.27
CA ASN A 159 -5.43 -15.48 -24.64
C ASN A 159 -4.26 -16.12 -25.41
N ASP A 160 -4.30 -17.44 -25.56
CA ASP A 160 -3.44 -18.23 -26.46
C ASP A 160 -3.74 -17.94 -27.94
N GLU A 161 -3.90 -16.68 -28.33
CA GLU A 161 -3.96 -16.26 -29.73
C GLU A 161 -2.75 -15.37 -30.04
N GLY A 162 -1.61 -16.03 -30.19
CA GLY A 162 -0.34 -15.42 -30.62
C GLY A 162 0.61 -16.49 -31.16
N LEU A 163 0.17 -17.19 -32.21
CA LEU A 163 1.05 -17.91 -33.15
C LEU A 163 1.61 -16.92 -34.18
#